data_AF-A0A4C2EP30-F1
#
_entry.id   AF-A0A4C2EP30-F1
#
_cell.length_a   1.000
_cell.length_b   1.000
_cell.length_c   1.000
_cell.angle_alpha   90.00
_cell.angle_beta   90.00
_cell.angle_gamma   90.00
#
_symmetry.space_group_name_H-M   'P 1'
#
loop_
_entity.id
_entity.type
_entity.pdbx_description
1 polymer ?
#
loop_
_entity_poly.entity_id
_entity_poly.type
_entity_poly.pdbx_seq_one_letter_code
_entity_poly.pdbx_strand_id
1 'polypeptide(L)'
;MVSAVTCQNCGARVDAQYARVFGNEHTEVHACRNCSTQGAVANGAAVDADRDGTLLVHRPGVDEPVEATFHETDSDKDCTTEGRVTLEELRERSVTMQDSTTEHTEDDAFAALVAE
;
A
#
# COMPACT_ATOMS: atom_id res chain seq x y z
N MET A 1 -23.67 -20.50 -1.23
CA MET A 1 -24.11 -20.27 0.16
C MET A 1 -22.84 -20.05 0.97
N VAL A 2 -22.63 -18.86 1.54
CA VAL A 2 -21.42 -18.61 2.34
C VAL A 2 -21.75 -19.00 3.78
N SER A 3 -21.28 -20.17 4.20
CA SER A 3 -21.42 -20.67 5.56
C SER A 3 -20.56 -19.82 6.49
N ALA A 4 -21.12 -19.29 7.59
CA ALA A 4 -20.31 -18.63 8.60
C ALA A 4 -19.33 -19.66 9.19
N VAL A 5 -18.03 -19.45 8.97
CA VAL A 5 -16.97 -20.34 9.44
C VAL A 5 -16.50 -19.83 10.80
N THR A 6 -16.27 -20.74 11.75
CA THR A 6 -15.59 -20.40 13.00
C THR A 6 -14.09 -20.46 12.78
N CYS A 7 -13.35 -19.47 13.30
CA CYS A 7 -11.90 -19.49 13.30
C CYS A 7 -11.40 -20.76 14.02
N GLN A 8 -10.52 -21.52 13.37
CA GLN A 8 -10.01 -22.78 13.91
C GLN A 8 -9.04 -22.57 15.09
N ASN A 9 -8.47 -21.37 15.22
CA ASN A 9 -7.55 -21.04 16.31
C ASN A 9 -8.28 -20.55 17.57
N CYS A 10 -9.15 -19.54 17.46
CA CYS A 10 -9.81 -18.94 18.64
C CYS A 10 -11.32 -19.23 18.76
N GLY A 11 -11.92 -19.95 17.82
CA GLY A 11 -13.36 -20.24 17.81
C GLY A 11 -14.26 -19.04 17.49
N ALA A 12 -13.69 -17.85 17.25
CA ALA A 12 -14.48 -16.66 16.93
C ALA A 12 -15.25 -16.84 15.62
N ARG A 13 -16.44 -16.26 15.55
CA ARG A 13 -17.27 -16.31 14.34
C ARG A 13 -16.67 -15.41 13.26
N VAL A 14 -16.41 -15.99 12.09
CA VAL A 14 -16.03 -15.28 10.86
C VAL A 14 -17.26 -15.28 9.95
N ASP A 15 -17.83 -14.10 9.75
CA ASP A 15 -19.01 -13.96 8.92
C ASP A 15 -18.68 -13.88 7.42
N ALA A 16 -19.69 -14.12 6.60
CA ALA A 16 -19.58 -14.11 5.14
C ALA A 16 -19.24 -12.74 4.54
N GLN A 17 -19.42 -11.65 5.28
CA GLN A 17 -19.06 -10.31 4.82
C GLN A 17 -17.57 -10.07 5.04
N TYR A 18 -17.05 -10.47 6.19
CA TYR A 18 -15.62 -10.46 6.47
C TYR A 18 -14.85 -11.27 5.41
N ALA A 19 -15.30 -12.50 5.13
CA ALA A 19 -14.68 -13.37 4.14
C ALA A 19 -14.68 -12.81 2.71
N ARG A 20 -15.69 -11.99 2.36
CA ARG A 20 -15.76 -11.33 1.06
C ARG A 20 -14.78 -10.17 0.90
N VAL A 21 -14.42 -9.51 2.00
CA VAL A 21 -13.56 -8.33 1.97
C VAL A 21 -12.10 -8.69 2.18
N PHE A 22 -11.83 -9.63 3.08
CA PHE A 22 -10.49 -9.95 3.53
C PHE A 22 -10.02 -11.36 3.16
N GLY A 23 -10.93 -12.21 2.69
CA GLY A 23 -10.58 -13.55 2.24
C GLY A 23 -9.94 -13.55 0.85
N ASN A 24 -9.50 -14.73 0.42
CA ASN A 24 -8.99 -14.95 -0.93
C ASN A 24 -10.10 -14.94 -1.99
N GLU A 25 -9.72 -15.24 -3.24
CA GLU A 25 -10.64 -15.35 -4.38
C GLU A 25 -11.76 -16.40 -4.20
N HIS A 26 -11.58 -17.34 -3.27
CA HIS A 26 -12.56 -18.35 -2.89
C HIS A 26 -13.37 -17.97 -1.65
N THR A 27 -13.21 -16.76 -1.13
CA THR A 27 -13.79 -16.29 0.15
C THR A 27 -13.36 -17.12 1.36
N GLU A 28 -12.17 -17.71 1.30
CA GLU A 28 -11.55 -18.38 2.44
C GLU A 28 -10.73 -17.38 3.24
N VAL A 29 -10.74 -17.53 4.56
CA VAL A 29 -10.11 -16.60 5.50
C VAL A 29 -9.06 -17.33 6.29
N HIS A 30 -7.81 -16.87 6.18
CA HIS A 30 -6.66 -17.47 6.85
C HIS A 30 -6.30 -16.79 8.18
N ALA A 31 -6.86 -15.59 8.43
CA ALA A 31 -6.69 -14.87 9.69
C ALA A 31 -7.99 -14.18 10.13
N CYS A 32 -8.28 -14.18 11.43
CA CYS A 32 -9.48 -13.52 11.97
C CYS A 32 -9.12 -12.30 12.82
N ARG A 33 -10.06 -11.36 12.94
CA ARG A 33 -9.95 -10.13 13.76
C ARG A 33 -9.61 -10.34 15.24
N ASN A 34 -9.81 -11.54 15.78
CA ASN A 34 -9.48 -11.85 17.18
C ASN A 34 -8.06 -12.39 17.34
N CYS A 35 -7.50 -13.01 16.30
CA CYS A 35 -6.14 -13.57 16.32
C CYS A 35 -5.11 -12.60 15.74
N SER A 36 -5.55 -11.68 14.88
CA SER A 36 -4.68 -10.77 14.13
C SER A 36 -5.08 -9.33 14.36
N THR A 37 -4.11 -8.43 14.28
CA THR A 37 -4.36 -6.99 14.37
C THR A 37 -5.07 -6.50 13.12
N GLN A 38 -5.83 -5.39 13.24
CA GLN A 38 -6.47 -4.76 12.09
C GLN A 38 -5.45 -4.37 11.00
N GLY A 39 -4.24 -3.95 11.41
CA GLY A 39 -3.14 -3.64 10.49
C GLY A 39 -2.68 -4.86 9.70
N ALA A 40 -2.46 -6.00 10.37
CA ALA A 40 -2.09 -7.24 9.69
C ALA A 40 -3.17 -7.69 8.68
N VAL A 41 -4.45 -7.60 9.07
CA VAL A 41 -5.57 -7.92 8.19
C VAL A 41 -5.63 -6.98 6.98
N ALA A 42 -5.42 -5.67 7.19
CA ALA A 42 -5.36 -4.69 6.10
C ALA A 42 -4.18 -4.93 5.15
N ASN A 43 -3.07 -5.49 5.66
CA ASN A 43 -1.90 -5.89 4.88
C ASN A 43 -2.04 -7.29 4.26
N GLY A 44 -3.22 -7.91 4.32
CA GLY A 44 -3.50 -9.16 3.62
C GLY A 44 -3.23 -10.45 4.40
N ALA A 45 -3.05 -10.40 5.72
CA ALA A 45 -2.87 -11.60 6.55
C ALA A 45 -4.02 -12.62 6.44
N ALA A 46 -5.21 -12.18 6.02
CA ALA A 46 -6.38 -13.04 5.87
C ALA A 46 -6.49 -13.72 4.49
N VAL A 47 -5.66 -13.32 3.52
CA VAL A 47 -5.73 -13.76 2.12
C VAL A 47 -4.99 -15.07 1.90
N ASP A 48 -3.89 -15.31 2.61
CA ASP A 48 -3.05 -16.50 2.44
C ASP A 48 -2.54 -16.97 3.80
N ALA A 49 -2.33 -18.29 3.96
CA ALA A 49 -1.81 -18.86 5.20
C ALA A 49 -0.35 -18.47 5.47
N ASP A 50 0.41 -18.17 4.42
CA ASP A 50 1.81 -17.76 4.51
C ASP A 50 1.95 -16.23 4.71
N ARG A 51 0.87 -15.46 4.61
CA ARG A 51 0.86 -14.00 4.86
C ARG A 51 0.63 -13.73 6.35
N ASP A 52 1.63 -13.18 7.02
CA ASP A 52 1.54 -12.76 8.42
C ASP A 52 1.01 -11.32 8.61
N GLY A 53 0.86 -10.58 7.52
CA GLY A 53 0.45 -9.16 7.52
C GLY A 53 1.62 -8.18 7.47
N THR A 54 2.84 -8.66 7.19
CA THR A 54 3.97 -7.82 6.80
C THR A 54 3.61 -7.06 5.52
N LEU A 55 3.82 -5.74 5.54
CA LEU A 55 3.48 -4.87 4.42
C LEU A 55 4.38 -5.21 3.23
N LEU A 56 3.80 -5.37 2.05
CA LEU A 56 4.55 -5.48 0.80
C LEU A 56 4.71 -4.11 0.16
N VAL A 57 5.93 -3.76 -0.25
CA VAL A 57 6.29 -2.48 -0.85
C VAL A 57 6.97 -2.70 -2.19
N HIS A 58 6.64 -1.88 -3.18
CA HIS A 58 7.37 -1.85 -4.45
C HIS A 58 8.65 -1.06 -4.28
N ARG A 59 9.78 -1.71 -4.57
CA ARG A 59 11.10 -1.07 -4.54
C ARG A 59 11.56 -0.77 -5.97
N PRO A 60 12.11 0.43 -6.26
CA PRO A 60 12.65 0.71 -7.58
C PRO A 60 13.67 -0.33 -8.02
N GLY A 61 13.54 -0.84 -9.24
CA GLY A 61 14.41 -1.88 -9.80
C GLY A 61 14.06 -3.31 -9.38
N VAL A 62 12.97 -3.52 -8.65
CA VAL A 62 12.43 -4.86 -8.34
C VAL A 62 10.98 -4.90 -8.84
N ASP A 63 10.68 -5.83 -9.75
CA ASP A 63 9.34 -5.96 -10.32
C ASP A 63 8.34 -6.55 -9.31
N GLU A 64 8.78 -7.52 -8.50
CA GLU A 64 7.96 -8.11 -7.45
C GLU A 64 7.96 -7.25 -6.16
N PRO A 65 6.80 -7.07 -5.51
CA PRO A 65 6.73 -6.35 -4.26
C PRO A 65 7.44 -7.14 -3.15
N VAL A 66 8.26 -6.45 -2.37
CA VAL A 66 9.09 -7.04 -1.32
C VAL A 66 8.52 -6.70 0.06
N GLU A 67 8.80 -7.54 1.05
CA GLU A 67 8.43 -7.26 2.43
C GLU A 67 9.10 -5.98 2.93
N ALA A 68 8.33 -5.17 3.67
CA ALA A 68 8.79 -3.97 4.31
C ALA A 68 9.67 -4.34 5.51
N THR A 69 10.94 -4.61 5.25
CA THR A 69 11.95 -4.76 6.28
C THR A 69 12.45 -3.38 6.70
N PHE A 70 12.15 -3.00 7.94
CA PHE A 70 12.83 -1.87 8.56
C PHE A 70 14.23 -2.33 8.94
N HIS A 71 15.20 -2.08 8.06
CA HIS A 71 16.58 -2.12 8.48
C HIS A 71 16.76 -1.00 9.48
N GLU A 72 17.10 -1.35 10.73
CA GLU A 72 17.70 -0.39 11.64
C GLU A 72 18.89 0.19 10.91
N THR A 73 18.72 1.38 10.35
CA THR A 73 19.84 2.12 9.82
C THR A 73 20.74 2.36 11.01
N ASP A 74 22.00 1.92 10.96
CA ASP A 74 23.13 2.55 11.65
C ASP A 74 23.25 4.01 11.13
N SER A 75 22.18 4.80 11.24
CA SER A 75 22.07 6.19 10.81
C SER A 75 22.95 7.11 11.66
N ASP A 76 23.65 6.55 12.64
CA ASP A 76 24.66 7.24 13.44
C ASP A 76 26.05 7.27 12.77
N LYS A 77 26.27 6.63 11.61
CA LYS A 77 27.62 6.47 11.07
C LYS A 77 28.00 7.15 9.76
N ASP A 78 27.09 7.86 9.08
CA ASP A 78 27.47 8.71 7.93
C ASP A 78 26.46 9.82 7.61
N CYS A 79 25.86 10.45 8.62
CA CYS A 79 25.18 11.73 8.41
C CYS A 79 26.24 12.84 8.29
N THR A 80 26.91 12.90 7.14
CA THR A 80 27.48 14.17 6.69
C THR A 80 26.31 15.09 6.38
N THR A 81 26.35 16.33 6.89
CA THR A 81 25.32 17.37 6.75
C THR A 81 24.90 17.66 5.29
N GLU A 82 25.64 17.13 4.31
CA GLU A 82 25.53 17.28 2.85
C GLU A 82 24.32 16.54 2.23
N GLY A 83 23.13 16.68 2.80
CA GLY A 83 21.91 16.05 2.27
C GLY A 83 20.64 16.25 3.10
N ARG A 84 20.74 16.92 4.24
CA ARG A 84 19.59 17.23 5.09
C ARG A 84 18.81 18.40 4.50
N VAL A 85 17.75 18.10 3.75
CA VAL A 85 16.85 19.13 3.23
C VAL A 85 15.91 19.60 4.33
N THR A 86 15.86 20.92 4.55
CA THR A 86 14.94 21.54 5.51
C THR A 86 13.53 21.65 4.93
N LEU A 87 12.53 21.75 5.82
CA LEU A 87 11.14 21.93 5.41
C LEU A 87 10.93 23.24 4.63
N GLU A 88 11.78 24.24 4.88
CA GLU A 88 11.81 25.51 4.17
C GLU A 88 12.32 25.34 2.73
N GLU A 89 13.46 24.67 2.54
CA GLU A 89 14.02 24.37 1.20
C GLU A 89 13.08 23.51 0.33
N LEU A 90 12.33 22.59 0.95
CA LEU A 90 11.29 21.80 0.26
C LEU A 90 10.14 22.66 -0.25
N ARG A 91 9.73 23.66 0.54
CA ARG A 91 8.66 24.59 0.17
C ARG A 91 9.11 25.56 -0.92
N GLU A 92 10.39 25.91 -0.97
CA GLU A 92 10.94 26.78 -2.02
C GLU A 92 11.10 26.05 -3.35
N ARG A 93 11.57 24.79 -3.35
CA ARG A 93 11.73 23.98 -4.57
C ARG A 93 10.40 23.65 -5.26
N SER A 94 9.30 23.55 -4.51
CA SER A 94 7.98 23.27 -5.09
C SER A 94 7.39 24.46 -5.85
N VAL A 95 7.80 25.69 -5.53
CA VAL A 95 7.34 26.91 -6.22
C VAL A 95 7.99 27.05 -7.61
N THR A 96 9.22 26.59 -7.79
CA THR A 96 9.99 26.77 -9.04
C THR A 96 9.52 25.87 -10.20
N MET A 97 8.73 24.82 -9.94
CA MET A 97 8.17 23.93 -10.99
C MET A 97 6.79 24.38 -11.50
N GLN A 98 6.22 25.48 -10.99
CA GLN A 98 4.88 25.94 -11.37
C GLN A 98 4.86 27.15 -12.32
N ASP A 99 6.02 27.68 -12.73
CA ASP A 99 6.11 28.80 -13.68
C ASP A 99 6.53 28.37 -15.09
N SER A 100 6.27 27.10 -15.46
CA SER A 100 6.18 26.72 -16.87
C SER A 100 4.74 26.96 -17.29
N THR A 101 4.46 28.17 -17.78
CA THR A 101 3.23 28.50 -18.47
C THR A 101 3.03 27.47 -19.59
N THR A 102 2.10 26.54 -19.40
CA THR A 102 1.57 25.74 -20.50
C THR A 102 0.81 26.69 -21.40
N GLU A 103 1.44 27.11 -22.51
CA GLU A 103 0.69 27.67 -23.64
C GLU A 103 -0.31 26.60 -24.08
N HIS A 104 -1.59 26.82 -23.74
CA HIS A 104 -2.73 25.98 -24.10
C HIS A 104 -2.68 25.58 -25.57
N THR A 105 -2.28 24.33 -25.84
CA THR A 105 -2.46 23.65 -27.12
C THR A 105 -3.11 22.28 -26.88
N GLU A 106 -4.02 22.19 -25.91
CA GLU A 106 -4.61 20.93 -25.46
C GLU A 106 -6.04 20.70 -25.97
N ASP A 107 -6.68 21.71 -26.56
CA ASP A 107 -8.07 21.59 -27.02
C ASP A 107 -8.22 20.80 -28.34
N ASP A 108 -7.22 20.81 -29.25
CA ASP A 108 -7.34 20.17 -30.57
C ASP A 108 -7.08 18.64 -30.51
N ALA A 109 -6.12 18.22 -29.69
CA ALA A 109 -5.74 16.81 -29.58
C ALA A 109 -6.78 15.97 -28.82
N PHE A 110 -7.43 16.55 -27.81
CA PHE A 110 -8.49 15.87 -27.06
C PHE A 110 -9.81 15.83 -27.83
N ALA A 111 -10.12 16.90 -28.60
CA ALA A 111 -11.30 16.93 -29.47
C ALA A 111 -11.26 15.83 -30.55
N ALA A 112 -10.08 15.51 -31.08
CA ALA A 112 -9.91 14.44 -32.07
C ALA A 112 -10.19 13.03 -31.52
N LEU A 113 -10.08 12.82 -30.20
CA LEU A 113 -10.29 11.51 -29.56
C LEU A 113 -11.74 11.25 -29.10
N VAL A 114 -12.56 12.31 -28.99
CA VAL A 114 -13.95 12.22 -28.50
C VAL A 114 -14.97 12.16 -29.64
N ALA A 115 -14.54 12.40 -30.89
CA ALA A 115 -15.40 12.49 -32.06
C ALA A 115 -15.66 11.17 -32.80
N GLU A 116 -15.51 10.01 -32.14
CA GLU A 116 -15.79 8.68 -32.71
C GLU A 116 -17.11 8.07 -32.19
#